data_AF-A0A6B2X1U7-F1
#
_entry.id   AF-A0A6B2X1U7-F1
#
_cell.length_a   1.000
_cell.length_b   1.000
_cell.length_c   1.000
_cell.angle_alpha   90.00
_cell.angle_beta   90.00
_cell.angle_gamma   90.00
#
_symmetry.space_group_name_H-M   'P 1'
#
loop_
_entity.id
_entity.type
_entity.pdbx_description
1 polymer ?
#
loop_
_entity_poly.entity_id
_entity_poly.type
_entity_poly.pdbx_seq_one_letter_code
_entity_poly.pdbx_strand_id
1 'polypeptide(L)'
;MTSAPPESRDRIYRSPMALIGGFLLLVIIGWLGVDAVVSGSGRTPWLALAALILLVPLVSAFTLRPAVFANNDRLRIRNPFRVIVVPWGEVETLRSGYSNEVLSKAGVKYQLWAIPVSLRGRKKAARQTARQASGRGRGSSRGLGLFGGGMHTDALGGRTPLPEGPTRAETDKIMDDLRELLEARTKAETSQGEVTVRWAYEIAGPAVAGAVLLAILLAVG
;
A
#
# COMPACT_ATOMS: atom_id res chain seq x y z
N MET A 1 -17.21 36.54 -10.62
CA MET A 1 -17.31 35.11 -10.27
C MET A 1 -16.26 34.37 -11.09
N THR A 2 -15.06 34.17 -10.54
CA THR A 2 -13.98 33.48 -11.22
C THR A 2 -14.26 31.98 -11.10
N SER A 3 -14.68 31.35 -12.21
CA SER A 3 -14.82 29.91 -12.29
C SER A 3 -13.49 29.26 -11.93
N ALA A 4 -13.49 28.32 -10.98
CA ALA A 4 -12.32 27.49 -10.71
C ALA A 4 -11.84 26.87 -12.05
N PRO A 5 -10.53 26.85 -12.33
CA PRO A 5 -10.03 26.22 -13.55
C PRO A 5 -10.51 24.76 -13.60
N PRO A 6 -10.83 24.22 -14.80
CA PRO A 6 -11.36 22.88 -14.93
C PRO A 6 -10.39 21.87 -14.31
N GLU A 7 -10.90 21.08 -13.36
CA GLU A 7 -10.11 20.08 -12.64
C GLU A 7 -9.50 19.10 -13.64
N SER A 8 -8.16 19.06 -13.69
CA SER A 8 -7.42 18.15 -14.56
C SER A 8 -7.84 16.71 -14.30
N ARG A 9 -8.10 15.94 -15.37
CA ARG A 9 -8.61 14.57 -15.29
C ARG A 9 -7.64 13.67 -14.51
N ASP A 10 -8.10 13.12 -13.39
CA ASP A 10 -7.34 12.18 -12.58
C ASP A 10 -7.03 10.89 -13.37
N ARG A 11 -5.74 10.54 -13.45
CA ARG A 11 -5.28 9.18 -13.75
C ARG A 11 -5.42 8.34 -12.48
N ILE A 12 -6.13 7.22 -12.56
CA ILE A 12 -6.48 6.40 -11.40
C ILE A 12 -5.71 5.07 -11.44
N TYR A 13 -4.85 4.86 -10.46
CA TYR A 13 -4.11 3.61 -10.28
C TYR A 13 -4.73 2.81 -9.13
N ARG A 14 -5.21 1.60 -9.45
CA ARG A 14 -5.86 0.66 -8.53
C ARG A 14 -5.64 -0.78 -9.00
N SER A 15 -5.59 -1.74 -8.09
CA SER A 15 -5.48 -3.16 -8.44
C SER A 15 -6.85 -3.78 -8.74
N PRO A 16 -7.13 -4.25 -9.98
CA PRO A 16 -8.40 -4.91 -10.30
C PRO A 16 -8.61 -6.20 -9.50
N MET A 17 -7.53 -6.95 -9.24
CA MET A 17 -7.59 -8.20 -8.48
C MET A 17 -7.94 -7.96 -7.00
N ALA A 18 -7.45 -6.86 -6.40
CA ALA A 18 -7.86 -6.48 -5.06
C ALA A 18 -9.36 -6.15 -4.99
N LEU A 19 -9.90 -5.47 -6.01
CA LEU A 19 -11.33 -5.17 -6.10
C LEU A 19 -12.18 -6.45 -6.19
N ILE A 20 -11.82 -7.36 -7.11
CA ILE A 20 -12.56 -8.61 -7.32
C ILE A 20 -12.48 -9.48 -6.07
N GLY A 21 -11.27 -9.69 -5.52
CA GLY A 21 -11.08 -10.50 -4.32
C GLY A 21 -11.79 -9.91 -3.10
N GLY A 22 -11.72 -8.59 -2.93
CA GLY A 22 -12.44 -7.87 -1.88
C GLY A 22 -13.95 -8.01 -1.99
N PHE A 23 -14.49 -7.82 -3.20
CA PHE A 23 -15.91 -7.97 -3.46
C PHE A 23 -16.40 -9.40 -3.18
N LEU A 24 -15.70 -10.42 -3.70
CA LEU A 24 -16.03 -11.82 -3.45
C LEU A 24 -15.99 -12.16 -1.95
N LEU A 25 -14.99 -11.65 -1.24
CA LEU A 25 -14.87 -11.84 0.20
C LEU A 25 -16.03 -11.17 0.96
N LEU A 26 -16.45 -9.97 0.57
CA LEU A 26 -17.63 -9.32 1.15
C LEU A 26 -18.92 -10.10 0.89
N VAL A 27 -19.07 -10.69 -0.30
CA VAL A 27 -20.21 -11.56 -0.61
C VAL A 27 -20.24 -12.76 0.32
N ILE A 28 -19.09 -13.43 0.53
CA ILE A 28 -18.99 -14.59 1.43
C ILE A 28 -19.28 -14.18 2.88
N ILE A 29 -18.65 -13.11 3.36
CA ILE A 29 -18.86 -12.58 4.73
C ILE A 29 -20.32 -12.19 4.92
N GLY A 30 -20.91 -11.51 3.95
CA GLY A 30 -22.32 -11.11 3.98
C GLY A 30 -23.25 -12.33 4.00
N TRP A 31 -23.01 -13.31 3.13
CA TRP A 31 -23.80 -14.54 3.09
C TRP A 31 -23.76 -15.29 4.42
N LEU A 32 -22.55 -15.65 4.89
CA LEU A 32 -22.37 -16.44 6.11
C LEU A 32 -22.80 -15.67 7.36
N GLY A 33 -22.51 -14.37 7.40
CA GLY A 33 -22.90 -13.53 8.53
C GLY A 33 -24.40 -13.35 8.62
N VAL A 34 -25.09 -13.11 7.50
CA VAL A 34 -26.57 -12.97 7.50
C VAL A 34 -27.23 -14.29 7.85
N ASP A 35 -26.76 -15.41 7.31
CA ASP A 35 -27.26 -16.74 7.70
C ASP A 35 -27.08 -16.99 9.21
N ALA A 36 -25.90 -16.69 9.77
CA ALA A 36 -25.65 -16.84 11.20
C ALA A 36 -26.49 -15.90 12.09
N VAL A 37 -26.86 -14.71 11.58
CA VAL A 37 -27.76 -13.77 12.26
C VAL A 37 -29.20 -14.28 12.25
N VAL A 38 -29.68 -14.85 11.15
CA VAL A 38 -31.08 -15.26 10.98
C VAL A 38 -31.34 -16.67 11.53
N SER A 39 -30.45 -17.61 11.21
CA SER A 39 -30.58 -19.04 11.51
C SER A 39 -29.91 -19.43 12.83
N GLY A 40 -29.03 -18.58 13.37
CA GLY A 40 -28.28 -18.87 14.59
C GLY A 40 -29.15 -18.87 15.85
N SER A 41 -28.81 -19.72 16.82
CA SER A 41 -29.47 -19.80 18.13
C SER A 41 -28.56 -19.31 19.26
N GLY A 42 -29.16 -18.95 20.39
CA GLY A 42 -28.44 -18.47 21.57
C GLY A 42 -27.66 -17.19 21.28
N ARG A 43 -26.33 -17.24 21.46
CA ARG A 43 -25.42 -16.09 21.29
C ARG A 43 -24.88 -15.89 19.88
N THR A 44 -25.08 -16.87 18.99
CA THR A 44 -24.51 -16.87 17.63
C THR A 44 -24.92 -15.64 16.81
N PRO A 45 -26.19 -15.19 16.80
CA PRO A 45 -26.59 -14.01 16.04
C PRO A 45 -25.87 -12.73 16.47
N TRP A 46 -25.64 -12.55 17.77
CA TRP A 46 -24.97 -11.37 18.31
C TRP A 46 -23.47 -11.36 17.97
N LEU A 47 -22.81 -12.52 18.04
CA LEU A 47 -21.42 -12.68 17.61
C LEU A 47 -21.27 -12.44 16.10
N ALA A 48 -22.19 -12.98 15.30
CA ALA A 48 -22.21 -12.77 13.86
C ALA A 48 -22.41 -11.29 13.50
N LEU A 49 -23.34 -10.60 14.16
CA LEU A 49 -23.56 -9.18 13.95
C LEU A 49 -22.33 -8.34 14.32
N ALA A 50 -21.71 -8.61 15.47
CA ALA A 50 -20.48 -7.93 15.89
C ALA A 50 -19.32 -8.17 14.91
N ALA A 51 -19.17 -9.42 14.44
CA ALA A 51 -18.19 -9.77 13.42
C ALA A 51 -18.46 -9.08 12.08
N LEU A 52 -19.72 -8.95 11.65
CA LEU A 52 -20.08 -8.21 10.43
C LEU A 52 -19.73 -6.72 10.53
N ILE A 53 -20.10 -6.08 11.65
CA ILE A 53 -19.78 -4.66 11.91
C ILE A 53 -18.27 -4.42 11.91
N LEU A 54 -17.48 -5.40 12.35
CA LEU A 54 -16.01 -5.35 12.31
C LEU A 54 -15.45 -5.61 10.91
N LEU A 55 -15.82 -6.73 10.29
CA LEU A 55 -15.14 -7.26 9.11
C LEU A 55 -15.50 -6.51 7.83
N VAL A 56 -16.76 -6.13 7.65
CA VAL A 56 -17.22 -5.43 6.44
C VAL A 56 -16.47 -4.11 6.17
N PRO A 57 -16.36 -3.17 7.14
CA PRO A 57 -15.61 -1.94 6.90
C PRO A 57 -14.12 -2.20 6.70
N LEU A 58 -13.53 -3.17 7.41
CA LEU A 58 -12.12 -3.52 7.24
C LEU A 58 -11.83 -4.08 5.85
N VAL A 59 -12.58 -5.10 5.41
CA VAL A 59 -12.40 -5.67 4.06
C VAL A 59 -12.59 -4.58 3.01
N SER A 60 -13.64 -3.77 3.12
CA SER A 60 -13.88 -2.66 2.20
C SER A 60 -12.71 -1.66 2.17
N ALA A 61 -12.17 -1.30 3.33
CA ALA A 61 -11.06 -0.36 3.45
C ALA A 61 -9.74 -0.88 2.89
N PHE A 62 -9.47 -2.18 3.05
CA PHE A 62 -8.21 -2.77 2.60
C PHE A 62 -8.23 -3.27 1.16
N THR A 63 -9.41 -3.46 0.56
CA THR A 63 -9.55 -4.03 -0.79
C THR A 63 -10.19 -3.09 -1.80
N LEU A 64 -11.28 -2.41 -1.43
CA LEU A 64 -12.08 -1.60 -2.36
C LEU A 64 -11.70 -0.12 -2.35
N ARG A 65 -11.30 0.38 -1.18
CA ARG A 65 -10.98 1.80 -0.96
C ARG A 65 -9.63 2.25 -1.53
N PRO A 66 -8.55 1.44 -1.51
CA PRO A 66 -7.23 1.93 -1.90
C PRO A 66 -7.18 2.37 -3.37
N ALA A 67 -6.71 3.59 -3.61
CA ALA A 67 -6.53 4.13 -4.96
C ALA A 67 -5.52 5.28 -4.93
N VAL A 68 -4.73 5.43 -5.99
CA VAL A 68 -3.85 6.58 -6.19
C VAL A 68 -4.37 7.35 -7.40
N PHE A 69 -4.66 8.63 -7.19
CA PHE A 69 -5.14 9.55 -8.20
C PHE A 69 -4.02 10.55 -8.49
N ALA A 70 -3.60 10.63 -9.75
CA ALA A 70 -2.59 11.57 -10.20
C ALA A 70 -3.19 12.47 -11.28
N ASN A 71 -3.22 13.77 -11.04
CA ASN A 71 -3.58 14.75 -12.05
C ASN A 71 -2.42 15.73 -12.27
N ASN A 72 -2.65 16.78 -13.05
CA ASN A 72 -1.60 17.75 -13.35
C ASN A 72 -1.15 18.56 -12.11
N ASP A 73 -1.95 18.66 -11.06
CA ASP A 73 -1.70 19.59 -9.96
C ASP A 73 -1.21 18.87 -8.71
N ARG A 74 -1.74 17.68 -8.44
CA ARG A 74 -1.50 16.95 -7.19
C ARG A 74 -1.62 15.44 -7.33
N LEU A 75 -0.99 14.77 -6.39
CA LEU A 75 -1.13 13.34 -6.12
C LEU A 75 -2.07 13.13 -4.93
N ARG A 76 -3.21 12.48 -5.15
CA ARG A 76 -4.16 12.11 -4.10
C ARG A 76 -4.09 10.60 -3.82
N ILE A 77 -3.66 10.26 -2.63
CA ILE A 77 -3.43 8.90 -2.16
C ILE A 77 -4.57 8.51 -1.23
N ARG A 78 -5.43 7.61 -1.65
CA ARG A 78 -6.46 7.01 -0.81
C ARG A 78 -5.95 5.69 -0.27
N ASN A 79 -5.66 5.67 1.02
CA ASN A 79 -5.27 4.49 1.79
C ASN A 79 -6.45 4.00 2.65
N PRO A 80 -6.36 2.81 3.28
CA PRO A 80 -7.48 2.23 4.02
C PRO A 80 -8.15 3.20 5.01
N PHE A 81 -7.35 3.86 5.85
CA PHE A 81 -7.88 4.74 6.91
C PHE A 81 -7.62 6.23 6.68
N ARG A 82 -7.06 6.63 5.54
CA ARG A 82 -6.70 8.03 5.28
C ARG A 82 -6.69 8.39 3.80
N VAL A 83 -6.95 9.65 3.52
CA VAL A 83 -6.75 10.27 2.21
C VAL A 83 -5.68 11.34 2.38
N ILE A 84 -4.59 11.23 1.63
CA ILE A 84 -3.53 12.22 1.58
C ILE A 84 -3.60 12.93 0.24
N VAL A 85 -3.48 14.25 0.22
CA VAL A 85 -3.29 15.01 -1.01
C VAL A 85 -1.94 15.69 -0.92
N VAL A 86 -1.07 15.39 -1.86
CA VAL A 86 0.30 15.92 -1.96
C VAL A 86 0.41 16.69 -3.27
N PRO A 87 0.50 18.03 -3.24
CA PRO A 87 0.81 18.81 -4.43
C PRO A 87 2.17 18.40 -5.03
N TRP A 88 2.35 18.42 -6.36
CA TRP A 88 3.63 17.97 -6.95
C TRP A 88 4.82 18.84 -6.53
N GLY A 89 4.59 20.10 -6.18
CA GLY A 89 5.59 21.00 -5.61
C GLY A 89 6.09 20.56 -4.23
N GLU A 90 5.32 19.78 -3.48
CA GLU A 90 5.70 19.27 -2.15
C GLU A 90 6.33 17.88 -2.19
N VAL A 91 6.32 17.21 -3.35
CA VAL A 91 6.94 15.90 -3.51
C VAL A 91 8.45 16.08 -3.71
N GLU A 92 9.24 15.48 -2.82
CA GLU A 92 10.70 15.43 -2.96
C GLU A 92 11.11 14.29 -3.90
N THR A 93 10.58 13.09 -3.67
CA THR A 93 10.93 11.92 -4.47
C THR A 93 9.93 10.77 -4.30
N LEU A 94 9.86 9.90 -5.31
CA LEU A 94 9.08 8.66 -5.32
C LEU A 94 10.00 7.45 -5.15
N ARG A 95 9.84 6.74 -4.03
CA ARG A 95 10.67 5.59 -3.66
C ARG A 95 9.92 4.28 -3.85
N SER A 96 10.64 3.28 -4.34
CA SER A 96 10.19 1.89 -4.44
C SER A 96 11.16 1.01 -3.64
N GLY A 97 10.75 0.59 -2.44
CA GLY A 97 11.52 -0.28 -1.55
C GLY A 97 10.75 -1.55 -1.22
N TYR A 98 10.46 -1.76 0.07
CA TYR A 98 9.49 -2.76 0.54
C TYR A 98 8.04 -2.32 0.32
N SER A 99 7.82 -1.01 0.21
CA SER A 99 6.56 -0.40 -0.21
C SER A 99 6.87 0.71 -1.23
N ASN A 100 5.88 1.10 -2.05
CA ASN A 100 5.97 2.29 -2.88
C ASN A 100 5.55 3.50 -2.05
N GLU A 101 6.37 4.54 -2.02
CA GLU A 101 6.22 5.67 -1.09
C GLU A 101 6.49 7.00 -1.79
N VAL A 102 5.74 8.01 -1.40
CA VAL A 102 6.00 9.42 -1.71
C VAL A 102 6.69 10.03 -0.49
N LEU A 103 7.84 10.66 -0.71
CA LEU A 103 8.50 11.48 0.29
C LEU A 103 8.16 12.94 0.01
N SER A 104 7.60 13.63 1.01
CA SER A 104 7.42 15.09 0.92
C SER A 104 8.72 15.82 1.23
N LYS A 105 8.85 17.07 0.78
CA LYS A 105 9.99 17.95 1.12
C LYS A 105 10.16 18.18 2.62
N ALA A 106 9.07 18.04 3.39
CA ALA A 106 9.09 18.04 4.86
C ALA A 106 9.64 16.74 5.47
N GLY A 107 10.09 15.77 4.67
CA GLY A 107 10.64 14.49 5.11
C GLY A 107 9.60 13.46 5.53
N VAL A 108 8.30 13.72 5.31
CA VAL A 108 7.21 12.81 5.69
C VAL A 108 6.97 11.79 4.57
N LYS A 109 6.79 10.53 4.95
CA LYS A 109 6.57 9.42 4.01
C LYS A 109 5.10 9.03 3.95
N TYR A 110 4.57 8.93 2.73
CA TYR A 110 3.22 8.45 2.48
C TYR A 110 3.25 7.21 1.59
N GLN A 111 2.76 6.09 2.12
CA GLN A 111 2.69 4.83 1.38
C GLN A 111 1.58 4.85 0.33
N LEU A 112 1.87 4.29 -0.84
CA LEU A 112 0.97 4.12 -1.98
C LEU A 112 0.35 2.71 -1.93
N TRP A 113 -0.62 2.48 -1.04
CA TRP A 113 -1.18 1.14 -0.78
C TRP A 113 -1.75 0.45 -2.03
N ALA A 114 -2.34 1.24 -2.93
CA ALA A 114 -2.97 0.72 -4.15
C ALA A 114 -1.97 0.25 -5.22
N ILE A 115 -0.68 0.61 -5.10
CA ILE A 115 0.35 0.25 -6.08
C ILE A 115 1.21 -0.85 -5.45
N PRO A 116 1.04 -2.12 -5.86
CA PRO A 116 1.81 -3.23 -5.31
C PRO A 116 3.30 -3.03 -5.56
N VAL A 117 4.18 -3.63 -4.75
CA VAL A 117 5.63 -3.56 -5.03
C VAL A 117 6.06 -4.61 -6.04
N SER A 118 6.89 -4.19 -6.99
CA SER A 118 7.50 -5.14 -7.92
C SER A 118 8.47 -6.06 -7.18
N LEU A 119 8.55 -7.33 -7.61
CA LEU A 119 9.51 -8.30 -7.07
C LEU A 119 10.96 -7.83 -7.26
N ARG A 120 11.24 -7.00 -8.29
CA ARG A 120 12.54 -6.34 -8.49
C ARG A 120 12.81 -5.33 -7.38
N GLY A 121 11.83 -4.49 -7.02
CA GLY A 121 11.93 -3.57 -5.88
C GLY A 121 12.30 -4.30 -4.59
N ARG A 122 11.60 -5.41 -4.29
CA ARG A 122 11.93 -6.26 -3.13
C ARG A 122 13.34 -6.85 -3.20
N LYS A 123 13.75 -7.41 -4.34
CA LYS A 123 15.10 -7.97 -4.53
C LYS A 123 16.20 -6.89 -4.46
N LYS A 124 15.92 -5.69 -4.96
CA LYS A 124 16.82 -4.52 -4.88
C LYS A 124 16.98 -4.05 -3.43
N ALA A 125 15.87 -3.94 -2.69
CA ALA A 125 15.89 -3.60 -1.27
C ALA A 125 16.71 -4.63 -0.47
N ALA A 126 16.48 -5.93 -0.69
CA ALA A 126 17.26 -6.99 -0.05
C ALA A 126 18.76 -6.91 -0.35
N ARG A 127 19.15 -6.58 -1.60
CA ARG A 127 20.56 -6.35 -1.97
C ARG A 127 21.17 -5.13 -1.30
N GLN A 128 20.41 -4.05 -1.12
CA GLN A 128 20.86 -2.85 -0.41
C GLN A 128 21.08 -3.14 1.07
N THR A 129 20.15 -3.83 1.73
CA THR A 129 20.31 -4.25 3.14
C THR A 129 21.53 -5.17 3.30
N ALA A 130 21.74 -6.13 2.39
CA ALA A 130 22.92 -6.99 2.42
C ALA A 130 24.24 -6.22 2.27
N ARG A 131 24.28 -5.19 1.40
CA ARG A 131 25.45 -4.30 1.24
C ARG A 131 25.70 -3.42 2.46
N GLN A 132 24.65 -2.94 3.13
CA GLN A 132 24.78 -2.16 4.36
C GLN A 132 25.22 -3.04 5.54
N ALA A 133 24.77 -4.29 5.59
CA ALA A 133 25.23 -5.27 6.58
C ALA A 133 26.69 -5.67 6.36
N SER A 134 27.14 -5.85 5.11
CA SER A 134 28.54 -6.15 4.79
C SER A 134 29.46 -4.92 4.87
N GLY A 135 28.92 -3.71 4.73
CA GLY A 135 29.65 -2.44 4.85
C GLY A 135 29.93 -1.98 6.29
N ARG A 136 29.31 -2.60 7.30
CA ARG A 136 29.55 -2.29 8.73
C ARG A 136 30.78 -2.99 9.33
N GLY A 137 31.55 -3.75 8.53
CA GLY A 137 32.68 -4.56 8.99
C GLY A 137 34.04 -4.26 8.37
N ARG A 138 34.25 -3.12 7.71
CA ARG A 138 35.55 -2.82 7.08
C ARG A 138 36.12 -1.46 7.43
N GLY A 139 36.25 -1.23 8.73
CA GLY A 139 37.31 -0.38 9.27
C GLY A 139 38.56 -1.21 9.49
N SER A 140 39.66 -0.82 8.82
CA SER A 140 41.05 -1.21 9.11
C SER A 140 41.45 -2.69 9.00
N SER A 141 41.94 -3.09 7.83
CA SER A 141 43.34 -3.54 7.72
C SER A 141 43.76 -3.66 6.25
N ARG A 142 44.80 -2.90 5.89
CA ARG A 142 45.70 -3.21 4.78
C ARG A 142 46.37 -4.55 5.13
N GLY A 143 46.13 -5.58 4.33
CA GLY A 143 46.75 -6.88 4.54
C GLY A 143 46.76 -7.68 3.25
N LEU A 144 47.95 -7.78 2.66
CA LEU A 144 48.33 -8.58 1.51
C LEU A 144 47.99 -10.06 1.74
N GLY A 145 47.30 -10.71 0.80
CA GLY A 145 46.87 -12.11 0.93
C GLY A 145 46.50 -12.74 -0.41
N LEU A 146 47.54 -13.05 -1.18
CA LEU A 146 47.54 -13.92 -2.36
C LEU A 146 47.24 -15.37 -1.91
N PHE A 147 46.41 -16.08 -2.68
CA PHE A 147 45.98 -17.50 -2.52
C PHE A 147 44.81 -17.82 -1.56
N GLY A 148 43.76 -18.45 -2.10
CA GLY A 148 42.70 -19.08 -1.32
C GLY A 148 41.46 -19.39 -2.15
N GLY A 149 41.51 -20.45 -2.96
CA GLY A 149 40.37 -20.96 -3.73
C GLY A 149 39.24 -21.43 -2.82
N GLY A 150 38.02 -20.93 -3.09
CA GLY A 150 36.79 -21.35 -2.43
C GLY A 150 35.78 -21.79 -3.47
N MET A 151 35.75 -23.10 -3.71
CA MET A 151 34.75 -23.83 -4.47
C MET A 151 33.37 -23.62 -3.84
N HIS A 152 32.53 -22.79 -4.46
CA HIS A 152 31.10 -22.74 -4.12
C HIS A 152 30.35 -23.68 -5.06
N THR A 153 29.90 -24.78 -4.46
CA THR A 153 29.01 -25.79 -5.05
C THR A 153 27.63 -25.17 -5.32
N ASP A 154 27.44 -24.65 -6.53
CA ASP A 154 26.12 -24.28 -7.06
C ASP A 154 25.39 -25.52 -7.61
N ALA A 155 25.18 -26.52 -6.75
CA ALA A 155 24.35 -27.69 -7.06
C ALA A 155 23.35 -27.91 -5.93
N LEU A 156 22.07 -28.00 -6.29
CA LEU A 156 20.87 -28.21 -5.45
C LEU A 156 20.18 -26.95 -4.92
N GLY A 157 19.48 -26.26 -5.83
CA GLY A 157 18.49 -25.26 -5.47
C GLY A 157 17.72 -24.81 -6.71
N GLY A 158 16.79 -25.65 -7.19
CA GLY A 158 15.94 -25.37 -8.33
C GLY A 158 15.18 -24.06 -8.16
N ARG A 159 15.74 -22.97 -8.68
CA ARG A 159 15.02 -21.72 -8.91
C ARG A 159 14.26 -21.90 -10.21
N THR A 160 13.04 -22.43 -10.12
CA THR A 160 12.04 -22.10 -11.13
C THR A 160 11.99 -20.57 -11.21
N PRO A 161 12.34 -19.95 -12.35
CA PRO A 161 12.11 -18.53 -12.53
C PRO A 161 10.60 -18.36 -12.47
N LEU A 162 10.09 -17.78 -11.38
CA LEU A 162 8.72 -17.26 -11.38
C LEU A 162 8.58 -16.43 -12.66
N PRO A 163 7.57 -16.68 -13.51
CA PRO A 163 7.39 -15.93 -14.73
C PRO A 163 7.44 -14.44 -14.39
N GLU A 164 8.15 -13.65 -15.19
CA GLU A 164 8.15 -12.19 -15.07
C GLU A 164 6.73 -11.71 -15.44
N GLY A 165 5.80 -11.79 -14.48
CA GLY A 165 4.37 -11.67 -14.74
C GLY A 165 3.94 -10.25 -15.14
N PRO A 166 2.79 -10.12 -15.83
CA PRO A 166 2.26 -8.85 -16.33
C PRO A 166 2.19 -7.73 -15.27
N THR A 167 1.85 -8.09 -14.03
CA THR A 167 1.73 -7.18 -12.88
C THR A 167 3.03 -6.50 -12.47
N ARG A 168 4.19 -7.11 -12.77
CA ARG A 168 5.51 -6.52 -12.49
C ARG A 168 5.78 -5.33 -13.40
N ALA A 169 5.58 -5.51 -14.70
CA ALA A 169 5.80 -4.47 -15.69
C ALA A 169 4.80 -3.31 -15.49
N GLU A 170 3.56 -3.63 -15.13
CA GLU A 170 2.54 -2.62 -14.86
C GLU A 170 2.90 -1.74 -13.64
N THR A 171 3.38 -2.32 -12.55
CA THR A 171 3.79 -1.56 -11.36
C THR A 171 4.94 -0.60 -11.64
N ASP A 172 6.00 -1.10 -12.28
CA ASP A 172 7.19 -0.28 -12.55
C ASP A 172 6.83 0.88 -13.50
N LYS A 173 5.98 0.61 -14.51
CA LYS A 173 5.41 1.65 -15.39
C LYS A 173 4.65 2.72 -14.62
N ILE A 174 3.76 2.34 -13.68
CA ILE A 174 3.03 3.31 -12.86
C ILE A 174 3.99 4.21 -12.08
N MET A 175 5.04 3.66 -11.50
CA MET A 175 6.02 4.46 -10.76
C MET A 175 6.83 5.39 -11.67
N ASP A 176 7.12 4.97 -12.89
CA ASP A 176 7.80 5.80 -13.89
C ASP A 176 6.89 6.92 -14.40
N ASP A 177 5.61 6.64 -14.70
CA ASP A 177 4.61 7.65 -15.06
C ASP A 177 4.49 8.74 -13.97
N LEU A 178 4.48 8.32 -12.70
CA LEU A 178 4.40 9.25 -11.56
C LEU A 178 5.67 10.11 -11.43
N ARG A 179 6.84 9.57 -11.78
CA ARG A 179 8.11 10.34 -11.81
C ARG A 179 8.12 11.35 -12.94
N GLU A 180 7.65 10.96 -14.12
CA GLU A 180 7.52 11.86 -15.26
C GLU A 180 6.59 13.04 -14.94
N LEU A 181 5.44 12.76 -14.32
CA LEU A 181 4.52 13.79 -13.85
C LEU A 181 5.16 14.72 -12.81
N LEU A 182 5.91 14.16 -11.86
CA LEU A 182 6.65 14.93 -10.86
C LEU A 182 7.63 15.89 -11.54
N GLU A 183 8.48 15.39 -12.44
CA GLU A 183 9.48 16.20 -13.16
C GLU A 183 8.82 17.32 -13.98
N ALA A 184 7.72 17.00 -14.67
CA ALA A 184 7.01 17.96 -15.50
C ALA A 184 6.26 19.04 -14.71
N ARG A 185 5.78 18.72 -13.48
CA ARG A 185 4.82 19.57 -12.77
C ARG A 185 5.32 20.14 -11.44
N THR A 186 6.47 19.71 -10.92
CA THR A 186 6.97 20.17 -9.61
C THR A 186 7.13 21.70 -9.51
N LYS A 187 7.45 22.40 -10.61
CA LYS A 187 7.63 23.86 -10.65
C LYS A 187 6.36 24.63 -11.04
N ALA A 188 5.28 23.96 -11.41
CA ALA A 188 4.06 24.64 -11.82
C ALA A 188 3.40 25.34 -10.62
N GLU A 189 2.87 26.56 -10.82
CA GLU A 189 2.21 27.31 -9.76
C GLU A 189 0.98 26.56 -9.22
N THR A 190 0.22 25.91 -10.10
CA THR A 190 -0.96 25.10 -9.73
C THR A 190 -0.61 23.83 -8.96
N SER A 191 0.68 23.46 -8.94
CA SER A 191 1.20 22.30 -8.21
C SER A 191 1.80 22.64 -6.86
N GLN A 192 1.78 23.91 -6.45
CA GLN A 192 2.19 24.33 -5.11
C GLN A 192 1.02 24.25 -4.12
N GLY A 193 1.33 24.17 -2.83
CA GLY A 193 0.33 24.18 -1.77
C GLY A 193 0.73 23.28 -0.61
N GLU A 194 -0.20 23.06 0.32
CA GLU A 194 0.07 22.25 1.51
C GLU A 194 -0.36 20.79 1.33
N VAL A 195 0.39 19.89 1.97
CA VAL A 195 -0.01 18.50 2.08
C VAL A 195 -1.18 18.38 3.06
N THR A 196 -2.29 17.80 2.61
CA THR A 196 -3.46 17.58 3.48
C THR A 196 -3.65 16.10 3.77
N VAL A 197 -4.03 15.78 5.01
CA VAL A 197 -4.31 14.41 5.45
C VAL A 197 -5.68 14.38 6.12
N ARG A 198 -6.59 13.57 5.57
CA ARG A 198 -7.93 13.36 6.13
C ARG A 198 -8.10 11.90 6.56
N TRP A 199 -8.50 11.69 7.79
CA TRP A 199 -8.82 10.37 8.32
C TRP A 199 -10.19 9.88 7.85
N ALA A 200 -10.31 8.56 7.69
CA ALA A 200 -11.52 7.87 7.29
C ALA A 200 -12.29 7.37 8.52
N TYR A 201 -12.84 8.30 9.30
CA TYR A 201 -13.59 7.93 10.51
C TYR A 201 -14.84 7.11 10.19
N GLU A 202 -15.37 7.23 8.97
CA GLU A 202 -16.45 6.40 8.44
C GLU A 202 -16.10 4.90 8.35
N ILE A 203 -14.80 4.57 8.31
CA ILE A 203 -14.32 3.19 8.36
C ILE A 203 -13.87 2.83 9.78
N ALA A 204 -13.05 3.70 10.38
CA ALA A 204 -12.43 3.41 11.67
C ALA A 204 -13.48 3.28 12.79
N GLY A 205 -14.52 4.13 12.78
CA GLY A 205 -15.59 4.12 13.79
C GLY A 205 -16.32 2.77 13.86
N PRO A 206 -16.94 2.30 12.76
CA PRO A 206 -17.60 0.99 12.73
C PRO A 206 -16.66 -0.17 13.05
N ALA A 207 -15.43 -0.16 12.52
CA ALA A 207 -14.46 -1.21 12.81
C ALA A 207 -14.10 -1.27 14.31
N VAL A 208 -13.85 -0.13 14.96
CA VAL A 208 -13.57 -0.08 16.40
C VAL A 208 -14.79 -0.50 17.21
N ALA A 209 -15.99 -0.04 16.86
CA ALA A 209 -17.22 -0.43 17.54
C ALA A 209 -17.47 -1.94 17.45
N GLY A 210 -17.30 -2.53 16.26
CA GLY A 210 -17.40 -3.97 16.06
C GLY A 210 -16.36 -4.76 16.86
N ALA A 211 -15.11 -4.29 16.90
CA ALA A 211 -14.05 -4.92 17.69
C ALA A 211 -14.37 -4.92 19.20
N VAL A 212 -14.81 -3.78 19.73
CA VAL A 212 -15.18 -3.65 21.15
C VAL A 212 -16.37 -4.52 21.48
N LEU A 213 -17.43 -4.48 20.65
CA LEU A 213 -18.62 -5.31 20.85
C LEU A 213 -18.27 -6.80 20.84
N LEU A 214 -17.47 -7.25 19.86
CA LEU A 214 -17.06 -8.64 19.75
C LEU A 214 -16.24 -9.07 20.98
N ALA A 215 -15.31 -8.22 21.44
CA ALA A 215 -14.51 -8.49 22.62
C ALA A 215 -15.37 -8.64 23.89
N ILE A 216 -16.37 -7.77 24.08
CA ILE A 216 -17.31 -7.86 25.21
C ILE A 216 -18.09 -9.17 25.16
N LEU A 217 -18.66 -9.52 24.01
CA LEU A 217 -19.44 -10.74 23.84
C LEU A 217 -18.62 -12.01 24.09
N LEU A 218 -17.35 -12.01 23.72
CA LEU A 218 -16.42 -13.12 23.98
C LEU A 218 -15.96 -13.19 25.44
N ALA A 219 -15.89 -12.07 26.15
CA ALA A 219 -15.46 -12.03 27.54
C ALA A 219 -16.59 -12.38 28.51
N VAL A 220 -17.84 -12.04 28.17
CA VAL A 220 -19.02 -12.25 29.02
C VAL A 220 -19.71 -13.61 28.75
N GLY A 221 -19.50 -14.19 27.57
CA GLY A 221 -20.11 -15.46 27.16
C GLY A 221 -19.18 -16.65 27.34
#